data_AF-A0A8T5RBL7-F1
#
_entry.id   AF-A0A8T5RBL7-F1
#
_cell.length_a   1.000
_cell.length_b   1.000
_cell.length_c   1.000
_cell.angle_alpha   90.00
_cell.angle_beta   90.00
_cell.angle_gamma   90.00
#
_symmetry.space_group_name_H-M   'P 1'
#
loop_
_entity.id
_entity.type
_entity.pdbx_description
1 polymer ?
#
loop_
_entity_poly.entity_id
_entity_poly.type
_entity_poly.pdbx_seq_one_letter_code
_entity_poly.pdbx_strand_id
1 'polypeptide(L)'
;MSKESTRQRIGSSYIINGIMIMILSTIIFFYTSTALIFIIYIFTFIILLSGISRVNVSINNEKLSNIGKATKFISGFVLIIISFVIFITTLGNPSTSTDLLIFLLTIGLIIVGIARVGTGVVNQKFIKWFRIFLVIVGSITIVVNLIIVIAADLDTIMAIYLIATSLFINGFTRFLYGLTGTEKFSKRI
;
A
#
# COMPACT_ATOMS: atom_id res chain seq x y z
N MET A 1 -21.51 23.21 5.36
CA MET A 1 -20.52 22.31 6.00
C MET A 1 -19.19 23.05 6.06
N SER A 2 -18.70 23.42 7.25
CA SER A 2 -17.55 24.31 7.39
C SER A 2 -16.24 23.60 7.02
N LYS A 3 -15.27 24.32 6.44
CA LYS A 3 -13.94 23.80 6.05
C LYS A 3 -13.18 23.13 7.20
N GLU A 4 -13.57 23.41 8.44
CA GLU A 4 -12.93 22.90 9.65
C GLU A 4 -13.37 21.46 9.97
N SER A 5 -14.61 21.07 9.66
CA SER A 5 -15.08 19.69 9.89
C SER A 5 -14.51 18.70 8.87
N THR A 6 -14.22 19.15 7.64
CA THR A 6 -13.58 18.32 6.61
C THR A 6 -12.09 18.07 6.94
N ARG A 7 -11.41 19.08 7.50
CA ARG A 7 -10.00 19.00 7.95
C ARG A 7 -9.79 17.94 9.01
N GLN A 8 -10.64 17.96 10.03
CA GLN A 8 -10.55 17.04 11.15
C GLN A 8 -10.83 15.59 10.72
N ARG A 9 -11.72 15.40 9.72
CA ARG A 9 -12.01 14.08 9.12
C ARG A 9 -10.87 13.49 8.30
N ILE A 10 -10.09 14.31 7.58
CA ILE A 10 -8.99 13.82 6.75
C ILE A 10 -7.79 13.44 7.63
N GLY A 11 -7.44 14.26 8.61
CA GLY A 11 -6.38 13.95 9.58
C GLY A 11 -6.66 12.67 10.37
N SER A 12 -7.90 12.51 10.87
CA SER A 12 -8.29 11.31 11.62
C SER A 12 -8.22 10.03 10.78
N SER A 13 -8.56 10.09 9.49
CA SER A 13 -8.43 8.96 8.57
C SER A 13 -6.98 8.47 8.42
N TYR A 14 -6.00 9.38 8.32
CA TYR A 14 -4.59 9.01 8.26
C TYR A 14 -4.06 8.39 9.55
N ILE A 15 -4.49 8.92 10.70
CA ILE A 15 -4.15 8.38 12.01
C ILE A 15 -4.69 6.96 12.16
N ILE A 16 -5.99 6.76 11.90
CA ILE A 16 -6.64 5.45 12.00
C ILE A 16 -5.99 4.45 11.05
N ASN A 17 -5.76 4.83 9.79
CA ASN A 17 -5.08 3.97 8.82
C ASN A 17 -3.64 3.64 9.23
N GLY A 18 -2.91 4.60 9.79
CA GLY A 18 -1.55 4.38 10.30
C GLY A 18 -1.53 3.36 11.43
N ILE A 19 -2.40 3.53 12.43
CA ILE A 19 -2.53 2.62 13.57
C ILE A 19 -2.94 1.21 13.11
N MET A 20 -3.93 1.10 12.23
CA MET A 20 -4.37 -0.20 11.69
C MET A 20 -3.23 -0.94 10.99
N ILE A 21 -2.41 -0.24 10.21
CA ILE A 21 -1.26 -0.84 9.52
C ILE A 21 -0.17 -1.25 10.50
N MET A 22 0.08 -0.45 11.54
CA MET A 22 1.05 -0.81 12.59
C MET A 22 0.60 -2.06 13.35
N ILE A 23 -0.67 -2.14 13.75
CA ILE A 23 -1.23 -3.32 14.42
C ILE A 23 -1.14 -4.55 13.51
N LEU A 24 -1.55 -4.42 12.24
CA LEU A 24 -1.47 -5.50 11.27
C LEU A 24 -0.02 -6.00 11.12
N SER A 25 0.94 -5.08 11.02
CA SER A 25 2.35 -5.40 10.97
C SER A 25 2.83 -6.16 12.20
N THR A 26 2.38 -5.77 13.40
CA THR A 26 2.74 -6.46 14.63
C THR A 26 2.16 -7.87 14.67
N ILE A 27 0.92 -8.06 14.23
CA ILE A 27 0.28 -9.39 14.14
C ILE A 27 1.06 -10.31 13.20
N ILE A 28 1.49 -9.79 12.04
CA ILE A 28 2.33 -10.53 11.09
C ILE A 28 3.62 -11.01 11.74
N PHE A 29 4.23 -10.17 12.59
CA PHE A 29 5.49 -10.45 13.24
C PHE A 29 5.41 -11.62 14.23
N PHE A 30 4.27 -11.78 14.93
CA PHE A 30 4.11 -12.81 15.97
C PHE A 30 3.47 -14.11 15.47
N TYR A 31 2.71 -14.07 14.37
CA TYR A 31 1.93 -15.23 13.88
C TYR A 31 2.23 -15.57 12.43
N THR A 32 3.52 -15.70 12.10
CA THR A 32 4.04 -15.79 10.73
C THR A 32 3.29 -16.78 9.83
N SER A 33 3.03 -18.02 10.27
CA SER A 33 2.42 -19.04 9.40
C SER A 33 0.89 -18.88 9.22
N THR A 34 0.14 -18.68 10.30
CA THR A 34 -1.33 -18.57 10.24
C THR A 34 -1.82 -17.19 9.80
N ALA A 35 -1.12 -16.12 10.20
CA ALA A 35 -1.43 -14.77 9.76
C ALA A 35 -1.22 -14.62 8.25
N LEU A 36 -0.24 -15.31 7.67
CA LEU A 36 0.03 -15.28 6.23
C LEU A 36 -1.17 -15.74 5.41
N ILE A 37 -1.69 -16.93 5.69
CA ILE A 37 -2.83 -17.48 4.95
C ILE A 37 -4.04 -16.54 5.08
N PHE A 38 -4.30 -16.05 6.29
CA PHE A 38 -5.39 -15.12 6.54
C PHE A 38 -5.23 -13.79 5.80
N ILE A 39 -4.01 -13.24 5.78
CA ILE A 39 -3.68 -12.00 5.05
C ILE A 39 -3.76 -12.21 3.54
N ILE A 40 -3.32 -13.37 3.03
CA ILE A 40 -3.47 -13.72 1.61
C ILE A 40 -4.94 -13.66 1.22
N TYR A 41 -5.85 -14.25 2.02
CA TYR A 41 -7.29 -14.18 1.74
C TYR A 41 -7.84 -12.76 1.82
N ILE A 42 -7.51 -12.00 2.87
CA ILE A 42 -7.95 -10.61 2.99
C ILE A 42 -7.44 -9.77 1.82
N PHE A 43 -6.16 -9.90 1.46
CA PHE A 43 -5.54 -9.11 0.40
C PHE A 43 -6.13 -9.48 -0.96
N THR A 44 -6.36 -10.77 -1.21
CA THR A 44 -7.07 -11.26 -2.40
C THR A 44 -8.46 -10.64 -2.51
N PHE A 45 -9.20 -10.61 -1.40
CA PHE A 45 -10.52 -10.00 -1.35
C PHE A 45 -10.47 -8.48 -1.60
N ILE A 46 -9.51 -7.77 -1.01
CA ILE A 46 -9.31 -6.33 -1.24
C ILE A 46 -8.95 -6.04 -2.70
N ILE A 47 -8.08 -6.84 -3.31
CA ILE A 47 -7.72 -6.71 -4.73
C ILE A 47 -8.96 -6.91 -5.60
N LEU A 48 -9.75 -7.95 -5.32
CA LEU A 48 -10.98 -8.25 -6.06
C LEU A 48 -11.96 -7.08 -5.99
N LEU A 49 -12.26 -6.58 -4.78
CA LEU A 49 -13.14 -5.43 -4.57
C LEU A 49 -12.61 -4.16 -5.25
N SER A 50 -11.29 -3.94 -5.20
CA SER A 50 -10.63 -2.82 -5.88
C SER A 50 -10.76 -2.93 -7.41
N GLY A 51 -10.63 -4.15 -7.95
CA GLY A 51 -10.83 -4.44 -9.36
C GLY A 51 -12.27 -4.14 -9.81
N ILE A 52 -13.26 -4.68 -9.10
CA ILE A 52 -14.69 -4.45 -9.34
C ILE A 52 -15.00 -2.94 -9.28
N SER A 53 -14.51 -2.25 -8.26
CA SER A 53 -14.73 -0.81 -8.09
C SER A 53 -14.19 -0.01 -9.27
N ARG A 54 -13.02 -0.36 -9.82
CA ARG A 54 -12.43 0.33 -10.97
C ARG A 54 -13.20 0.06 -12.26
N VAL A 55 -13.67 -1.17 -12.48
CA VAL A 55 -14.55 -1.50 -13.60
C VAL A 55 -15.87 -0.72 -13.49
N ASN A 56 -16.47 -0.69 -12.31
CA ASN A 56 -17.72 0.04 -12.05
C ASN A 56 -17.58 1.55 -12.31
N VAL A 57 -16.46 2.16 -11.87
CA VAL A 57 -16.13 3.56 -12.18
C VAL A 57 -15.96 3.80 -13.68
N SER A 58 -15.41 2.85 -14.43
CA SER A 58 -15.31 2.98 -15.88
C SER A 58 -16.66 3.00 -16.58
N ILE A 59 -17.61 2.18 -16.12
CA ILE A 59 -18.93 2.03 -16.74
C ILE A 59 -19.82 3.22 -16.39
N ASN A 60 -19.86 3.60 -15.12
CA ASN A 60 -20.87 4.54 -14.61
C ASN A 60 -20.44 6.01 -14.64
N ASN A 61 -19.17 6.30 -14.90
CA ASN A 61 -18.66 7.66 -14.80
C ASN A 61 -18.58 8.33 -16.17
N GLU A 62 -19.67 8.97 -16.56
CA GLU A 62 -19.83 9.64 -17.85
C GLU A 62 -18.82 10.77 -18.07
N LYS A 63 -18.31 11.36 -16.98
CA LYS A 63 -17.34 12.47 -17.00
C LYS A 63 -15.91 12.04 -17.35
N LEU A 64 -15.60 10.74 -17.39
CA LEU A 64 -14.27 10.28 -17.81
C LEU A 64 -14.13 10.36 -19.33
N SER A 65 -12.96 10.81 -19.79
CA SER A 65 -12.55 10.68 -21.19
C SER A 65 -12.50 9.21 -21.60
N ASN A 66 -12.64 8.91 -22.90
CA ASN A 66 -12.59 7.53 -23.40
C ASN A 66 -11.30 6.79 -23.00
N ILE A 67 -10.16 7.50 -22.98
CA ILE A 67 -8.87 6.99 -22.49
C ILE A 67 -8.93 6.71 -20.97
N GLY A 68 -9.55 7.61 -20.21
CA GLY A 68 -9.76 7.43 -18.78
C GLY A 68 -10.64 6.22 -18.46
N LYS A 69 -11.72 6.00 -19.23
CA LYS A 69 -12.57 4.81 -19.10
C LYS A 69 -11.78 3.54 -19.41
N ALA A 70 -11.12 3.48 -20.58
CA ALA A 70 -10.32 2.32 -20.98
C ALA A 70 -9.24 1.95 -19.94
N THR A 71 -8.50 2.93 -19.43
CA THR A 71 -7.46 2.69 -18.41
C THR A 71 -8.04 2.17 -17.09
N LYS A 72 -9.18 2.70 -16.64
CA LYS A 72 -9.87 2.22 -15.43
C LYS A 72 -10.44 0.82 -15.60
N PHE A 73 -11.03 0.53 -16.76
CA PHE A 73 -11.53 -0.80 -17.09
C PHE A 73 -10.41 -1.83 -17.12
N ILE A 74 -9.36 -1.60 -17.91
CA ILE A 74 -8.22 -2.51 -18.05
C ILE A 74 -7.56 -2.73 -16.70
N SER A 75 -7.26 -1.65 -15.96
CA SER A 75 -6.63 -1.80 -14.64
C SER A 75 -7.52 -2.50 -13.62
N GLY A 76 -8.84 -2.34 -13.69
CA GLY A 76 -9.78 -3.07 -12.84
C GLY A 76 -9.84 -4.55 -13.19
N PHE A 77 -9.94 -4.87 -14.49
CA PHE A 77 -10.00 -6.23 -15.00
C PHE A 77 -8.72 -7.03 -14.68
N VAL A 78 -7.55 -6.40 -14.86
CA VAL A 78 -6.26 -7.00 -14.48
C VAL A 78 -6.22 -7.35 -12.99
N LEU A 79 -6.73 -6.49 -12.11
CA LEU A 79 -6.79 -6.79 -10.67
C LEU A 79 -7.71 -7.98 -10.37
N ILE A 80 -8.85 -8.09 -11.05
CA ILE A 80 -9.75 -9.24 -10.90
C ILE A 80 -9.03 -10.53 -11.29
N ILE A 81 -8.35 -10.55 -12.45
CA ILE A 81 -7.58 -11.73 -12.89
C ILE A 81 -6.50 -12.07 -11.86
N ILE A 82 -5.71 -11.09 -11.42
CA ILE A 82 -4.67 -11.31 -10.40
C ILE A 82 -5.26 -11.90 -9.12
N SER A 83 -6.41 -11.40 -8.65
CA SER A 83 -7.06 -11.95 -7.45
C SER A 83 -7.49 -13.40 -7.64
N PHE A 84 -8.01 -13.77 -8.81
CA PHE A 84 -8.36 -15.15 -9.11
C PHE A 84 -7.14 -16.08 -9.17
N VAL A 85 -6.04 -15.62 -9.78
CA VAL A 85 -4.79 -16.37 -9.82
C VAL A 85 -4.25 -16.61 -8.41
N ILE A 86 -4.24 -15.59 -7.55
CA ILE A 86 -3.82 -15.74 -6.14
C ILE A 86 -4.74 -16.73 -5.41
N PHE A 87 -6.06 -16.61 -5.60
CA PHE A 87 -7.02 -17.49 -4.94
C PHE A 87 -6.83 -18.96 -5.32
N ILE A 88 -6.75 -19.26 -6.62
CA ILE A 88 -6.59 -20.63 -7.12
C ILE A 88 -5.25 -21.22 -6.68
N THR A 89 -4.16 -20.45 -6.78
CA THR A 89 -2.85 -20.92 -6.33
C THR A 89 -2.84 -21.21 -4.83
N THR A 90 -3.57 -20.43 -4.03
CA THR A 90 -3.58 -20.59 -2.56
C THR A 90 -4.27 -21.89 -2.15
N LEU A 91 -5.28 -22.32 -2.92
CA LEU A 91 -5.96 -23.60 -2.70
C LEU A 91 -5.08 -24.81 -3.07
N GLY A 92 -4.24 -24.69 -4.10
CA GLY A 92 -3.40 -25.79 -4.59
C GLY A 92 -2.07 -25.94 -3.85
N ASN A 93 -1.36 -24.83 -3.63
CA ASN A 93 -0.09 -24.81 -2.89
C ASN A 93 0.08 -23.46 -2.18
N PRO A 94 -0.16 -23.38 -0.85
CA PRO A 94 -0.11 -22.13 -0.11
C PRO A 94 1.29 -21.50 -0.11
N SER A 95 2.34 -22.30 -0.30
CA SER A 95 3.74 -21.83 -0.34
C SER A 95 3.97 -20.94 -1.57
N THR A 96 3.57 -21.40 -2.76
CA THR A 96 3.73 -20.65 -4.02
C THR A 96 2.93 -19.33 -4.02
N SER A 97 1.75 -19.32 -3.40
CA SER A 97 0.96 -18.09 -3.26
C SER A 97 1.59 -17.10 -2.30
N THR A 98 2.29 -17.59 -1.28
CA THR A 98 3.03 -16.76 -0.34
C THR A 98 4.17 -16.03 -1.06
N ASP A 99 4.95 -16.73 -1.88
CA ASP A 99 6.06 -16.13 -2.64
C ASP A 99 5.56 -15.09 -3.65
N LEU A 100 4.48 -15.40 -4.37
CA LEU A 100 3.86 -14.47 -5.32
C LEU A 100 3.32 -13.23 -4.59
N LEU A 101 2.69 -13.39 -3.42
CA LEU A 101 2.21 -12.27 -2.64
C LEU A 101 3.36 -11.41 -2.10
N ILE A 102 4.41 -12.04 -1.59
CA ILE A 102 5.65 -11.38 -1.15
C ILE A 102 6.21 -10.54 -2.28
N PHE A 103 6.30 -11.11 -3.49
CA PHE A 103 6.79 -10.40 -4.67
C PHE A 103 5.91 -9.19 -5.03
N LEU A 104 4.60 -9.36 -5.09
CA LEU A 104 3.64 -8.27 -5.37
C LEU A 104 3.70 -7.16 -4.31
N LEU A 105 3.77 -7.52 -3.03
CA LEU A 105 3.91 -6.57 -1.93
C LEU A 105 5.23 -5.83 -2.03
N THR A 106 6.31 -6.52 -2.33
CA THR A 106 7.66 -5.95 -2.49
C THR A 106 7.68 -4.89 -3.59
N ILE A 107 7.12 -5.20 -4.77
CA ILE A 107 6.98 -4.21 -5.85
C ILE A 107 6.12 -3.02 -5.41
N GLY A 108 4.98 -3.28 -4.78
CA GLY A 108 4.10 -2.22 -4.27
C GLY A 108 4.81 -1.30 -3.28
N LEU A 109 5.61 -1.87 -2.36
CA LEU A 109 6.38 -1.14 -1.37
C LEU A 109 7.50 -0.31 -2.00
N ILE A 110 8.17 -0.80 -3.05
CA ILE A 110 9.15 -0.03 -3.82
C ILE A 110 8.49 1.19 -4.45
N ILE A 111 7.34 1.03 -5.11
CA ILE A 111 6.59 2.14 -5.71
C ILE A 111 6.21 3.17 -4.64
N VAL A 112 5.73 2.72 -3.48
CA VAL A 112 5.42 3.61 -2.35
C VAL A 112 6.67 4.32 -1.83
N GLY A 113 7.81 3.63 -1.76
CA GLY A 113 9.10 4.21 -1.39
C GLY A 113 9.53 5.30 -2.36
N ILE A 114 9.46 5.05 -3.67
CA ILE A 114 9.76 6.03 -4.73
C ILE A 114 8.84 7.25 -4.60
N ALA A 115 7.54 7.03 -4.42
CA ALA A 115 6.58 8.11 -4.24
C ALA A 115 6.94 8.99 -3.02
N ARG A 116 7.44 8.41 -1.92
CA ARG A 116 7.88 9.16 -0.74
C ARG A 116 9.14 9.96 -0.95
N VAL A 117 10.13 9.38 -1.62
CA VAL A 117 11.34 10.11 -2.00
C VAL A 117 10.94 11.30 -2.86
N GLY A 118 10.08 11.07 -3.86
CA GLY A 118 9.52 12.12 -4.71
C GLY A 118 8.80 13.20 -3.92
N THR A 119 7.93 12.85 -2.96
CA THR A 119 7.22 13.85 -2.14
C THR A 119 8.15 14.61 -1.20
N GLY A 120 9.15 13.96 -0.61
CA GLY A 120 10.13 14.63 0.25
C GLY A 120 11.01 15.63 -0.53
N VAL A 121 11.43 15.27 -1.74
CA VAL A 121 12.27 16.09 -2.62
C VAL A 121 11.47 17.25 -3.22
N VAL A 122 10.38 16.93 -3.94
CA VAL A 122 9.65 17.91 -4.76
C VAL A 122 8.76 18.82 -3.93
N ASN A 123 8.19 18.32 -2.84
CA ASN A 123 7.10 19.02 -2.16
C ASN A 123 7.63 19.92 -1.03
N GLN A 124 8.01 21.15 -1.39
CA GLN A 124 8.54 22.16 -0.46
C GLN A 124 7.53 22.66 0.60
N LYS A 125 6.26 22.25 0.48
CA LYS A 125 5.19 22.60 1.42
C LYS A 125 5.32 21.91 2.78
N PHE A 126 6.14 20.87 2.90
CA PHE A 126 6.43 20.20 4.17
C PHE A 126 7.57 20.87 4.93
N ILE A 127 7.53 20.80 6.26
CA ILE A 127 8.62 21.26 7.14
C ILE A 127 9.90 20.49 6.80
N LYS A 128 11.07 21.16 6.84
CA LYS A 128 12.37 20.61 6.43
C LYS A 128 12.66 19.24 7.06
N TRP A 129 12.45 19.09 8.37
CA TRP A 129 12.68 17.82 9.06
C TRP A 129 11.79 16.70 8.54
N PHE A 130 10.51 16.97 8.28
CA PHE A 130 9.58 15.97 7.74
C PHE A 130 9.92 15.58 6.29
N ARG A 131 10.42 16.52 5.48
CA ARG A 131 10.93 16.21 4.13
C ARG A 131 12.11 15.24 4.18
N ILE A 132 13.08 15.52 5.04
CA ILE A 132 14.25 14.66 5.23
C ILE A 132 13.80 13.28 5.72
N PHE A 133 12.88 13.22 6.68
CA PHE A 133 12.29 11.99 7.16
C PHE A 133 11.64 11.16 6.03
N LEU A 134 10.84 11.78 5.16
CA LEU A 134 10.21 11.09 4.03
C LEU A 134 11.21 10.52 3.03
N VAL A 135 12.29 11.26 2.73
CA VAL A 135 13.35 10.78 1.85
C VAL A 135 14.06 9.60 2.48
N ILE A 136 14.49 9.70 3.74
CA ILE A 136 15.20 8.62 4.45
C ILE A 136 14.32 7.37 4.51
N VAL A 137 13.08 7.50 4.96
CA VAL A 137 12.13 6.39 5.06
C VAL A 137 11.84 5.77 3.69
N GLY A 138 11.63 6.60 2.66
CA GLY A 138 11.43 6.14 1.30
C GLY A 138 12.61 5.34 0.78
N SER A 139 13.83 5.86 0.97
CA SER A 139 15.08 5.19 0.59
C SER A 139 15.29 3.87 1.33
N ILE A 140 15.08 3.83 2.65
CA ILE A 140 15.17 2.59 3.44
C ILE A 140 14.17 1.55 2.92
N THR A 141 12.93 1.98 2.66
CA THR A 141 11.89 1.08 2.12
C THR A 141 12.33 0.51 0.77
N ILE A 142 12.85 1.33 -0.14
CA ILE A 142 13.33 0.85 -1.45
C ILE A 142 14.47 -0.16 -1.28
N VAL A 143 15.49 0.16 -0.48
CA VAL A 143 16.67 -0.70 -0.30
C VAL A 143 16.28 -2.05 0.30
N VAL A 144 15.48 -2.05 1.37
CA VAL A 144 15.00 -3.27 2.01
C VAL A 144 14.23 -4.16 1.03
N ASN A 145 13.35 -3.57 0.23
CA ASN A 145 12.55 -4.33 -0.73
C ASN A 145 13.36 -4.78 -1.95
N LEU A 146 14.39 -4.02 -2.37
CA LEU A 146 15.31 -4.47 -3.42
C LEU A 146 16.13 -5.69 -2.98
N ILE A 147 16.54 -5.76 -1.71
CA ILE A 147 17.22 -6.94 -1.17
C ILE A 147 16.31 -8.18 -1.29
N ILE A 148 15.02 -8.05 -0.99
CA ILE A 148 14.04 -9.15 -1.15
C ILE A 148 13.94 -9.61 -2.61
N VAL A 149 13.93 -8.69 -3.58
CA VAL A 149 13.83 -9.05 -5.01
C VAL A 149 15.09 -9.76 -5.51
N ILE A 150 16.27 -9.27 -5.10
CA ILE A 150 17.56 -9.78 -5.60
C ILE A 150 17.91 -11.11 -4.95
N ALA A 151 17.66 -11.24 -3.65
CA ALA A 151 17.92 -12.47 -2.91
C ALA A 151 16.68 -13.37 -2.97
N ALA A 152 16.42 -13.93 -4.16
CA ALA A 152 15.31 -14.85 -4.43
C ALA A 152 15.33 -16.12 -3.55
N ASP A 153 16.49 -16.45 -2.96
CA ASP A 153 16.68 -17.57 -2.04
C ASP A 153 16.55 -17.20 -0.55
N LEU A 154 16.11 -15.97 -0.24
CA LEU A 154 15.80 -15.62 1.14
C LEU A 154 14.71 -16.56 1.67
N ASP A 155 14.96 -17.13 2.85
CA ASP A 155 13.94 -17.87 3.58
C ASP A 155 12.67 -17.02 3.68
N THR A 156 11.52 -17.62 3.35
CA THR A 156 10.21 -16.97 3.37
C THR A 156 9.99 -16.25 4.69
N ILE A 157 10.48 -16.82 5.80
CA ILE A 157 10.41 -16.20 7.14
C ILE A 157 11.14 -14.85 7.19
N MET A 158 12.35 -14.77 6.62
CA MET A 158 13.15 -13.54 6.61
C MET A 158 12.50 -12.47 5.71
N ALA A 159 11.98 -12.87 4.54
CA ALA A 159 11.24 -11.96 3.66
C ALA A 159 10.01 -11.37 4.36
N ILE A 160 9.29 -12.17 5.15
CA ILE A 160 8.14 -11.71 5.94
C ILE A 160 8.55 -10.66 6.97
N TYR A 161 9.65 -10.87 7.70
CA TYR A 161 10.12 -9.87 8.67
C TYR A 161 10.49 -8.53 8.02
N LEU A 162 11.09 -8.57 6.84
CA LEU A 162 11.43 -7.37 6.08
C LEU A 162 10.18 -6.64 5.55
N ILE A 163 9.18 -7.40 5.08
CA ILE A 163 7.88 -6.83 4.68
C ILE A 163 7.14 -6.25 5.87
N ALA A 164 7.09 -6.96 7.00
CA ALA A 164 6.46 -6.47 8.23
C ALA A 164 7.13 -5.17 8.67
N THR A 165 8.46 -5.12 8.73
CA THR A 165 9.19 -3.89 9.06
C THR A 165 8.85 -2.74 8.10
N SER A 166 8.77 -3.02 6.79
CA SER A 166 8.36 -2.03 5.78
C SER A 166 6.92 -1.54 6.00
N LEU A 167 6.00 -2.44 6.32
CA LEU A 167 4.61 -2.10 6.65
C LEU A 167 4.51 -1.28 7.93
N PHE A 168 5.27 -1.62 8.97
CA PHE A 168 5.33 -0.86 10.21
C PHE A 168 5.80 0.57 9.97
N ILE A 169 6.91 0.73 9.25
CA ILE A 169 7.45 2.06 8.86
C ILE A 169 6.39 2.84 8.04
N ASN A 170 5.67 2.16 7.15
CA ASN A 170 4.58 2.76 6.38
C ASN A 170 3.43 3.24 7.26
N GLY A 171 3.00 2.42 8.23
CA GLY A 171 1.96 2.75 9.18
C GLY A 171 2.35 3.94 10.04
N PHE A 172 3.57 3.92 10.57
CA PHE A 172 4.13 5.02 11.36
C PHE A 172 4.20 6.32 10.57
N THR A 173 4.62 6.26 9.31
CA THR A 173 4.65 7.44 8.42
C THR A 173 3.25 8.02 8.21
N ARG A 174 2.23 7.17 8.00
CA ARG A 174 0.82 7.61 7.84
C ARG A 174 0.27 8.22 9.13
N PHE A 175 0.62 7.65 10.27
CA PHE A 175 0.29 8.21 11.58
C PHE A 175 0.88 9.61 11.73
N LEU A 176 2.16 9.80 11.41
CA LEU A 176 2.83 11.11 11.45
C LEU A 176 2.20 12.12 10.48
N TYR A 177 1.81 11.70 9.28
CA TYR A 177 1.05 12.54 8.34
C TYR A 177 -0.27 13.04 8.95
N GLY A 178 -0.97 12.18 9.70
CA GLY A 178 -2.20 12.55 10.39
C GLY A 178 -1.97 13.55 11.53
N LEU A 179 -0.91 13.36 12.31
CA LEU A 179 -0.55 14.27 13.42
C LEU A 179 -0.05 15.63 12.95
N THR A 180 0.69 15.69 11.85
CA THR A 180 1.22 16.97 11.31
C THR A 180 0.16 17.83 10.63
N GLY A 181 -1.10 17.38 10.58
CA GLY A 181 -2.25 18.22 10.21
C GLY A 181 -2.13 18.84 8.81
N THR A 182 -1.45 18.19 7.87
CA THR A 182 -1.11 18.80 6.58
C THR A 182 -2.28 18.84 5.61
N GLU A 183 -3.20 19.78 5.82
CA GLU A 183 -4.21 20.19 4.84
C GLU A 183 -3.88 21.51 4.12
N LYS A 184 -2.61 21.88 3.98
CA LYS A 184 -2.20 22.80 2.89
C LYS A 184 -2.19 22.10 1.51
N PHE A 185 -2.69 20.86 1.42
CA PHE A 185 -2.53 19.96 0.28
C PHE A 185 -3.81 19.56 -0.44
N SER A 186 -5.01 19.86 0.08
CA SER A 186 -6.28 19.68 -0.65
C SER A 186 -6.75 21.02 -1.26
N LYS A 187 -5.90 21.66 -2.07
CA LYS A 187 -6.33 22.87 -2.79
C LYS A 187 -6.14 22.84 -4.30
N ARG A 188 -5.40 21.89 -4.88
CA ARG A 188 -5.26 21.73 -6.35
C ARG A 188 -4.78 20.32 -6.72
N ILE A 189 -5.65 19.32 -6.55
CA ILE A 189 -5.78 18.25 -7.55
C ILE A 189 -7.03 18.60 -8.34
#